data_AF-A0A061J168-F1
#
_entry.id   AF-A0A061J168-F1
#
_cell.length_a   1.000
_cell.length_b   1.000
_cell.length_c   1.000
_cell.angle_alpha   90.00
_cell.angle_beta   90.00
_cell.angle_gamma   90.00
#
_symmetry.space_group_name_H-M   'P 1'
#
loop_
_entity.id
_entity.type
_entity.pdbx_description
1 polymer ?
#
loop_
_entity_poly.entity_id
_entity_poly.type
_entity_poly.pdbx_seq_one_letter_code
_entity_poly.pdbx_strand_id
1 'polypeptide(L)'
;MRARMIRTVCVTLFLCFVLIAQPSVGRISVVRRPEGAYCGDYINLVKGRIFADAVSEQFDIWLDVFSEKYTCKNEKYIFDERTKQMTIVGATDPKDCLGKVLLDNGLSLAVSYAENENALYLDLGLVNIKLSACV
;
A
#
# COMPACT_ATOMS: atom_id res chain seq x y z
N MET A 1 -7.49 51.00 46.56
CA MET A 1 -7.92 49.62 46.22
C MET A 1 -8.03 49.43 44.68
N ARG A 2 -6.93 49.50 43.92
CA ARG A 2 -6.93 49.21 42.46
C ARG A 2 -5.75 48.35 41.98
N ALA A 3 -4.75 48.10 42.83
CA ALA A 3 -3.52 47.41 42.45
C ALA A 3 -3.54 45.87 42.65
N ARG A 4 -4.46 45.31 43.46
CA ARG A 4 -4.53 43.86 43.71
C ARG A 4 -5.28 43.08 42.62
N MET A 5 -6.24 43.70 41.94
CA MET A 5 -7.11 43.02 40.98
C MET A 5 -6.44 42.80 39.61
N ILE A 6 -5.52 43.68 39.20
CA ILE A 6 -4.81 43.61 37.91
C ILE A 6 -3.78 42.47 37.90
N ARG A 7 -3.15 42.18 39.04
CA ARG A 7 -2.11 41.13 39.16
C ARG A 7 -2.67 39.72 38.94
N THR A 8 -3.88 39.46 39.43
CA THR A 8 -4.50 38.12 39.34
C THR A 8 -5.04 37.81 37.95
N VAL A 9 -5.49 38.84 37.21
CA VAL A 9 -5.99 38.71 35.83
C VAL A 9 -4.84 38.41 34.85
N CYS A 10 -3.67 39.03 35.02
CA CYS A 10 -2.51 38.74 34.17
C CYS A 10 -1.95 37.32 34.37
N VAL A 11 -1.97 36.79 35.59
CA VAL A 11 -1.42 35.44 35.89
C VAL A 11 -2.32 34.33 35.30
N THR A 12 -3.63 34.52 35.33
CA THR A 12 -4.59 33.56 34.76
C THR A 12 -4.61 33.58 33.22
N LEU A 13 -4.40 34.75 32.59
CA LEU A 13 -4.30 34.87 31.14
C LEU A 13 -3.04 34.18 30.58
N PHE A 14 -1.91 34.28 31.31
CA PHE A 14 -0.65 33.65 30.90
C PHE A 14 -0.70 32.11 31.00
N LEU A 15 -1.39 31.57 32.01
CA LEU A 15 -1.57 30.12 32.16
C LEU A 15 -2.45 29.50 31.04
N CYS A 16 -3.41 30.24 30.49
CA CYS A 16 -4.21 29.76 29.35
C CYS A 16 -3.40 29.68 28.05
N PHE A 17 -2.39 30.54 27.86
CA PHE A 17 -1.53 30.50 26.67
C PHE A 17 -0.54 29.32 26.66
N VAL A 18 -0.09 28.88 27.84
CA VAL A 18 0.86 27.75 27.95
C VAL A 18 0.19 26.40 27.61
N LEU A 19 -1.13 26.27 27.80
CA LEU A 19 -1.87 25.04 27.46
C LEU A 19 -2.07 24.83 25.94
N ILE A 20 -1.90 25.86 25.10
CA ILE A 20 -2.05 25.76 23.64
C ILE A 20 -0.72 25.42 22.96
N ALA A 21 0.40 25.59 23.66
CA ALA A 21 1.73 25.23 23.19
C ALA A 21 2.08 23.79 23.59
N GLN A 22 1.19 22.83 23.33
CA GLN A 22 1.63 21.45 23.29
C GLN A 22 2.46 21.29 22.00
N PRO A 23 3.74 20.88 22.07
CA PRO A 23 4.43 20.47 20.86
C PRO A 23 3.57 19.35 20.27
N SER A 24 3.01 19.58 19.09
CA SER A 24 2.40 18.52 18.31
C SER A 24 3.50 17.50 18.09
N VAL A 25 3.55 16.47 18.94
CA VAL A 25 4.39 15.30 18.72
C VAL A 25 3.95 14.80 17.37
N GLY A 26 4.76 15.09 16.35
CA GLY A 26 4.48 14.71 14.98
C GLY A 26 4.18 13.22 14.99
N ARG A 27 2.99 12.84 14.56
CA ARG A 27 2.63 11.44 14.41
C ARG A 27 3.69 10.82 13.48
N ILE A 28 4.54 9.95 14.03
CA ILE A 28 5.45 9.14 13.24
C ILE A 28 4.56 8.17 12.47
N SER A 29 4.14 8.56 11.28
CA SER A 29 3.45 7.69 10.35
C SER A 29 4.50 6.78 9.72
N VAL A 30 4.74 5.61 10.34
CA VAL A 30 5.52 4.56 9.68
C VAL A 30 4.72 4.13 8.46
N VAL A 31 5.23 4.43 7.26
CA VAL A 31 4.62 3.99 6.00
C VAL A 31 4.58 2.46 6.02
N ARG A 32 3.38 1.90 5.92
CA ARG A 32 3.23 0.44 5.83
C ARG A 32 3.45 0.05 4.39
N ARG A 33 4.40 -0.85 4.18
CA ARG A 33 4.60 -1.52 2.90
C ARG A 33 3.76 -2.81 2.88
N PRO A 34 3.36 -3.30 1.70
CA PRO A 34 2.75 -4.62 1.59
C PRO A 34 3.77 -5.67 1.99
N GLU A 35 3.35 -6.62 2.82
CA GLU A 35 4.22 -7.65 3.39
C GLU A 35 3.41 -8.92 3.61
N GLY A 36 3.97 -10.06 3.20
CA GLY A 36 3.35 -11.36 3.34
C GLY A 36 2.43 -11.74 2.17
N ALA A 37 1.56 -12.72 2.40
CA ALA A 37 0.73 -13.31 1.36
C ALA A 37 -0.62 -12.60 1.22
N TYR A 38 -1.01 -12.29 -0.01
CA TYR A 38 -2.29 -11.72 -0.43
C TYR A 38 -2.97 -12.68 -1.40
N CYS A 39 -4.25 -12.98 -1.16
CA CYS A 39 -5.06 -13.92 -1.89
C CYS A 39 -6.36 -13.25 -2.35
N GLY A 40 -6.84 -13.63 -3.52
CA GLY A 40 -8.14 -13.20 -4.02
C GLY A 40 -8.51 -13.90 -5.31
N ASP A 41 -9.74 -13.68 -5.74
CA ASP A 41 -10.25 -14.22 -6.99
C ASP A 41 -11.15 -13.22 -7.70
N TYR A 42 -11.31 -13.43 -9.00
CA TYR A 42 -12.30 -12.76 -9.82
C TYR A 42 -13.26 -13.81 -10.36
N ILE A 43 -14.50 -13.75 -9.87
CA ILE A 43 -15.64 -14.60 -10.29
C ILE A 43 -15.31 -16.11 -10.36
N ASN A 44 -14.41 -16.60 -9.50
CA ASN A 44 -13.85 -17.96 -9.55
C ASN A 44 -13.13 -18.37 -10.85
N LEU A 45 -12.93 -17.47 -11.82
CA LEU A 45 -12.25 -17.74 -13.09
C LEU A 45 -10.76 -17.41 -13.03
N VAL A 46 -10.41 -16.39 -12.22
CA VAL A 46 -9.04 -16.01 -11.96
C VAL A 46 -8.81 -16.11 -10.46
N LYS A 47 -7.82 -16.88 -10.02
CA LYS A 47 -7.35 -16.88 -8.64
C LYS A 47 -5.94 -16.32 -8.61
N GLY A 48 -5.72 -15.33 -7.76
CA GLY A 48 -4.42 -14.71 -7.56
C GLY A 48 -3.90 -14.95 -6.16
N ARG A 49 -2.64 -15.33 -6.06
CA ARG A 49 -1.86 -15.23 -4.83
C ARG A 49 -0.60 -14.44 -5.12
N ILE A 50 -0.31 -13.48 -4.26
CA ILE A 50 0.92 -12.70 -4.29
C ILE A 50 1.58 -12.83 -2.93
N PHE A 51 2.88 -13.09 -2.88
CA PHE A 51 3.69 -12.90 -1.68
C PHE A 51 4.57 -11.67 -1.89
N ALA A 52 4.40 -10.64 -1.07
CA ALA A 52 5.22 -9.44 -1.11
C ALA A 52 6.27 -9.49 0.00
N ASP A 53 7.52 -9.19 -0.36
CA ASP A 53 8.62 -8.98 0.58
C ASP A 53 9.07 -7.52 0.49
N ALA A 54 8.73 -6.74 1.51
CA ALA A 54 9.05 -5.32 1.57
C ALA A 54 10.54 -5.04 1.76
N VAL A 55 11.32 -5.99 2.28
CA VAL A 55 12.76 -5.85 2.51
C VAL A 55 13.53 -6.06 1.22
N SER A 56 13.16 -7.08 0.44
CA SER A 56 13.84 -7.42 -0.81
C SER A 56 13.23 -6.75 -2.04
N GLU A 57 12.13 -6.01 -1.87
CA GLU A 57 11.36 -5.34 -2.94
C GLU A 57 11.03 -6.31 -4.09
N GLN A 58 10.56 -7.50 -3.72
CA GLN A 58 10.17 -8.55 -4.64
C GLN A 58 8.77 -9.10 -4.36
N PHE A 59 8.17 -9.70 -5.39
CA PHE A 59 7.00 -10.54 -5.26
C PHE A 59 7.17 -11.91 -5.89
N ASP A 60 6.48 -12.87 -5.30
CA ASP A 60 6.11 -14.09 -5.97
C ASP A 60 4.62 -14.03 -6.33
N ILE A 61 4.30 -14.32 -7.59
CA ILE A 61 2.94 -14.27 -8.14
C ILE A 61 2.57 -15.68 -8.61
N TRP A 62 1.41 -16.15 -8.13
CA TRP A 62 0.74 -17.35 -8.61
C TRP A 62 -0.64 -16.95 -9.14
N LEU A 63 -0.87 -17.23 -10.41
CA LEU A 63 -2.17 -17.00 -11.05
C LEU A 63 -2.72 -18.34 -11.54
N ASP A 64 -4.01 -18.57 -11.29
CA ASP A 64 -4.80 -19.60 -11.95
C ASP A 64 -5.80 -18.86 -12.82
N VAL A 65 -5.62 -18.89 -14.14
CA VAL A 65 -6.45 -18.17 -15.11
C VAL A 65 -7.02 -19.21 -16.07
N PHE A 66 -8.34 -19.40 -16.05
CA PHE A 66 -9.00 -20.40 -16.90
C PHE A 66 -8.40 -21.83 -16.81
N SER A 67 -7.97 -22.25 -15.61
CA SER A 67 -7.29 -23.53 -15.34
C SER A 67 -5.83 -23.62 -15.79
N GLU A 68 -5.27 -22.54 -16.36
CA GLU A 68 -3.83 -22.42 -16.60
C GLU A 68 -3.14 -21.80 -15.39
N LYS A 69 -2.04 -22.43 -14.98
CA LYS A 69 -1.29 -22.01 -13.79
C LYS A 69 -0.01 -21.29 -14.21
N TYR A 70 0.10 -20.05 -13.78
CA TYR A 70 1.26 -19.21 -13.96
C TYR A 70 1.96 -19.01 -12.63
N THR A 71 3.28 -19.05 -12.64
CA THR A 71 4.10 -18.81 -11.45
C THR A 71 5.32 -18.02 -11.85
N CYS A 72 5.40 -16.80 -11.34
CA CYS A 72 6.53 -15.90 -11.52
C CYS A 72 7.09 -15.55 -10.16
N LYS A 73 8.41 -15.69 -9.99
CA LYS A 73 9.07 -15.55 -8.70
C LYS A 73 10.10 -14.44 -8.75
N ASN A 74 10.33 -13.80 -7.61
CA ASN A 74 11.32 -12.74 -7.45
C ASN A 74 11.06 -11.55 -8.39
N GLU A 75 9.79 -11.28 -8.70
CA GLU A 75 9.34 -10.16 -9.52
C GLU A 75 9.67 -8.86 -8.79
N LYS A 76 10.61 -8.07 -9.33
CA LYS A 76 11.08 -6.86 -8.65
C LYS A 76 10.04 -5.75 -8.74
N TYR A 77 9.98 -4.90 -7.72
CA TYR A 77 9.14 -3.72 -7.76
C TYR A 77 9.73 -2.47 -7.15
N ILE A 78 9.05 -1.37 -7.42
CA ILE A 78 9.30 -0.06 -6.84
C ILE A 78 8.02 0.40 -6.17
N PHE A 79 8.09 0.71 -4.87
CA PHE A 79 6.97 1.23 -4.11
C PHE A 79 7.06 2.75 -3.96
N ASP A 80 6.01 3.46 -4.39
CA ASP A 80 5.86 4.88 -4.13
C ASP A 80 5.07 5.06 -2.81
N GLU A 81 5.78 5.45 -1.76
CA GLU A 81 5.22 5.64 -0.43
C GLU A 81 4.15 6.75 -0.35
N ARG A 82 4.15 7.70 -1.30
CA ARG A 82 3.19 8.81 -1.34
C ARG A 82 1.90 8.40 -2.01
N THR A 83 2.00 7.70 -3.14
CA THR A 83 0.82 7.29 -3.93
C THR A 83 0.31 5.90 -3.57
N LYS A 84 1.10 5.14 -2.80
CA LYS A 84 0.88 3.71 -2.48
C LYS A 84 0.81 2.83 -3.72
N GLN A 85 1.41 3.28 -4.82
CA GLN A 85 1.50 2.51 -6.05
C GLN A 85 2.74 1.63 -6.05
N MET A 86 2.63 0.49 -6.73
CA MET A 86 3.69 -0.47 -6.92
C MET A 86 3.92 -0.62 -8.41
N THR A 87 5.11 -0.21 -8.88
CA THR A 87 5.53 -0.41 -10.25
C THR A 87 6.29 -1.73 -10.34
N ILE A 88 5.76 -2.68 -11.10
CA ILE A 88 6.41 -3.98 -11.30
C ILE A 88 7.46 -3.82 -12.40
N VAL A 89 8.72 -4.10 -12.07
CA VAL A 89 9.82 -4.04 -13.02
C VAL A 89 9.69 -5.23 -13.97
N GLY A 90 9.70 -4.99 -15.28
CA GLY A 90 9.59 -6.07 -16.27
C GLY A 90 8.16 -6.39 -16.72
N ALA A 91 7.11 -5.81 -16.13
CA ALA A 91 5.71 -6.08 -16.53
C ALA A 91 5.36 -5.73 -17.99
N THR A 92 6.22 -5.00 -18.70
CA THR A 92 6.09 -4.70 -20.14
C THR A 92 7.21 -5.33 -20.98
N ASP A 93 8.06 -6.17 -20.39
CA ASP A 93 9.14 -6.87 -21.08
C ASP A 93 8.70 -8.30 -21.44
N PRO A 94 8.68 -8.69 -22.72
CA PRO A 94 8.30 -10.05 -23.13
C PRO A 94 9.31 -11.14 -22.71
N LYS A 95 10.49 -10.77 -22.18
CA LYS A 95 11.47 -11.71 -21.63
C LYS A 95 11.31 -11.93 -20.13
N ASP A 96 10.57 -11.04 -19.47
CA ASP A 96 10.21 -11.17 -18.07
C ASP A 96 9.09 -12.20 -17.90
N CYS A 97 9.06 -12.91 -16.77
CA CYS A 97 8.06 -13.95 -16.55
C CYS A 97 6.65 -13.36 -16.54
N LEU A 98 6.42 -12.34 -15.70
CA LEU A 98 5.12 -11.71 -15.59
C LEU A 98 4.82 -10.88 -16.84
N GLY A 99 5.81 -10.14 -17.35
CA GLY A 99 5.67 -9.35 -18.57
C GLY A 99 5.23 -10.18 -19.77
N LYS A 100 5.81 -11.39 -19.95
CA LYS A 100 5.37 -12.34 -20.98
C LYS A 100 3.91 -12.74 -20.81
N VAL A 101 3.49 -13.13 -19.60
CA VAL A 101 2.10 -13.55 -19.32
C VAL A 101 1.12 -12.42 -19.62
N LEU A 102 1.43 -11.19 -19.20
CA LEU A 102 0.59 -10.02 -19.46
C LEU A 102 0.47 -9.74 -20.96
N LEU A 103 1.59 -9.70 -21.68
CA LEU A 103 1.62 -9.40 -23.12
C LEU A 103 0.95 -10.49 -23.96
N ASP A 104 1.21 -11.77 -23.68
CA ASP A 104 0.61 -12.89 -24.41
C ASP A 104 -0.93 -12.90 -24.27
N ASN A 105 -1.46 -12.32 -23.19
CA ASN A 105 -2.89 -12.21 -22.91
C ASN A 105 -3.47 -10.81 -23.19
N GLY A 106 -2.68 -9.87 -23.71
CA GLY A 106 -3.14 -8.51 -24.01
C GLY A 106 -3.55 -7.70 -22.77
N LEU A 107 -2.98 -8.00 -21.62
CA LEU A 107 -3.23 -7.35 -20.34
C LEU A 107 -2.17 -6.29 -20.02
N SER A 108 -2.56 -5.29 -19.23
CA SER A 108 -1.62 -4.42 -18.52
C SER A 108 -1.62 -4.77 -17.03
N LEU A 109 -0.76 -4.16 -16.24
CA LEU A 109 -0.81 -4.30 -14.79
C LEU A 109 -0.47 -2.98 -14.10
N ALA A 110 -1.40 -2.48 -13.29
CA ALA A 110 -1.14 -1.46 -12.28
C ALA A 110 -1.48 -2.03 -10.90
N VAL A 111 -0.63 -1.76 -9.92
CA VAL A 111 -0.78 -2.31 -8.57
C VAL A 111 -0.80 -1.17 -7.55
N SER A 112 -1.73 -1.22 -6.62
CA SER A 112 -1.80 -0.28 -5.50
C SER A 112 -2.06 -0.99 -4.18
N TYR A 113 -1.53 -0.43 -3.10
CA TYR A 113 -1.65 -0.97 -1.75
C TYR A 113 -2.57 -0.10 -0.89
N ALA A 114 -3.62 -0.70 -0.35
CA ALA A 114 -4.52 -0.06 0.61
C ALA A 114 -4.12 -0.43 2.04
N GLU A 115 -3.31 0.43 2.68
CA GLU A 115 -2.78 0.20 4.03
C GLU A 115 -3.87 -0.05 5.08
N ASN A 116 -5.02 0.64 4.97
CA ASN A 116 -6.14 0.54 5.93
C ASN A 116 -6.84 -0.82 5.87
N GLU A 117 -6.77 -1.49 4.72
CA GLU A 117 -7.42 -2.78 4.48
C GLU A 117 -6.43 -3.94 4.49
N ASN A 118 -5.12 -3.64 4.49
CA ASN A 118 -4.06 -4.58 4.22
C ASN A 118 -4.39 -5.43 2.97
N ALA A 119 -4.59 -4.73 1.84
CA ALA A 119 -5.01 -5.33 0.58
C ALA A 119 -4.26 -4.74 -0.62
N LEU A 120 -4.01 -5.57 -1.63
CA LEU A 120 -3.50 -5.17 -2.94
C LEU A 120 -4.66 -5.06 -3.92
N TYR A 121 -4.66 -4.01 -4.72
CA TYR A 121 -5.56 -3.84 -5.85
C TYR A 121 -4.76 -3.94 -7.14
N LEU A 122 -5.12 -4.92 -7.97
CA LEU A 122 -4.55 -5.16 -9.28
C LEU A 122 -5.53 -4.66 -10.34
N ASP A 123 -5.11 -3.71 -11.16
CA ASP A 123 -5.82 -3.31 -12.36
C ASP A 123 -5.13 -3.95 -13.57
N LEU A 124 -5.83 -4.89 -14.21
CA LEU A 124 -5.33 -5.59 -15.40
C LEU A 124 -5.71 -4.90 -16.72
N GLY A 125 -6.23 -3.67 -16.66
CA GLY A 125 -6.76 -2.89 -17.80
C GLY A 125 -8.16 -3.30 -18.25
N LEU A 126 -8.53 -4.56 -18.04
CA LEU A 126 -9.86 -5.11 -18.32
C LEU A 126 -10.67 -5.40 -17.06
N VAL A 127 -9.98 -5.72 -15.96
CA VAL A 127 -10.58 -6.16 -14.72
C VAL A 127 -9.77 -5.68 -13.53
N ASN A 128 -10.48 -5.32 -12.47
CA ASN A 128 -9.88 -4.99 -11.18
C ASN A 128 -10.05 -6.17 -10.21
N ILE A 129 -8.95 -6.58 -9.60
CA ILE A 129 -8.91 -7.70 -8.66
C ILE A 129 -8.40 -7.17 -7.32
N LYS A 130 -9.16 -7.42 -6.26
CA LYS A 130 -8.71 -7.16 -4.89
C LYS A 130 -8.12 -8.43 -4.30
N LEU A 131 -6.88 -8.35 -3.83
CA LEU A 131 -6.24 -9.40 -3.04
C LEU A 131 -6.16 -8.94 -1.58
N SER A 132 -6.77 -9.69 -0.68
CA SER A 132 -6.70 -9.43 0.76
C SER A 132 -5.61 -10.30 1.38
N ALA A 133 -5.09 -9.96 2.57
CA ALA A 133 -4.18 -10.87 3.27
C ALA A 133 -4.77 -12.30 3.33
N CYS A 134 -3.97 -13.30 2.96
CA CYS A 134 -4.40 -14.70 3.00
C CYS A 134 -4.72 -15.11 4.45
N VAL A 135 -5.74 -15.94 4.61
CA VAL A 135 -6.17 -16.51 5.90
C VAL A 135 -5.48 -17.86 6.15
#